data_AF-A0A7Y7I8U8-F1
#
_entry.id   AF-A0A7Y7I8U8-F1
#
_cell.length_a   1.000
_cell.length_b   1.000
_cell.length_c   1.000
_cell.angle_alpha   90.00
_cell.angle_beta   90.00
_cell.angle_gamma   90.00
#
_symmetry.space_group_name_H-M   'P 1'
#
loop_
_entity.id
_entity.type
_entity.pdbx_description
1 polymer ?
#
loop_
_entity_poly.entity_id
_entity_poly.type
_entity_poly.pdbx_seq_one_letter_code
_entity_poly.pdbx_strand_id
1 'polypeptide(L)'
;MATYEVKLNGIVVGAIPNTGNQMVDVAAGQKLIKDLGLHKEVSKAQQAMGQARAFADTAAQLYERGLKMGAIVPTTLVPFVVNSAFAIELYLKTLSEAHGLNTRGHVFVRIFDPLPADTRDRLEALAPQFAQQYKAKTFVNFRAALATLEGAFVAWRYLYEDDRPLTYDVPLAIAVLATLHERCREVVPVIA
;
A
#
# COMPACT_ATOMS: atom_id res chain seq x y z
N MET A 1 -2.73 -36.05 -18.41
CA MET A 1 -3.53 -34.93 -17.87
C MET A 1 -2.68 -33.67 -17.91
N ALA A 2 -3.24 -32.52 -18.24
CA ALA A 2 -2.50 -31.25 -18.16
C ALA A 2 -2.17 -30.93 -16.69
N THR A 3 -1.05 -30.26 -16.44
CA THR A 3 -0.59 -29.87 -15.11
C THR A 3 -0.20 -28.39 -15.09
N TYR A 4 -0.24 -27.79 -13.91
CA TYR A 4 0.39 -26.49 -13.65
C TYR A 4 1.70 -26.71 -12.89
N GLU A 5 2.75 -25.99 -13.30
CA GLU A 5 3.96 -25.83 -12.49
C GLU A 5 3.64 -24.93 -11.30
N VAL A 6 3.96 -25.38 -10.09
CA VAL A 6 3.91 -24.56 -8.90
C VAL A 6 5.29 -23.94 -8.70
N LYS A 7 5.34 -22.60 -8.66
CA LYS A 7 6.57 -21.84 -8.49
C LYS A 7 6.58 -21.11 -7.15
N LEU A 8 7.70 -21.18 -6.44
CA LEU A 8 7.98 -20.37 -5.25
C LEU A 8 9.21 -19.51 -5.54
N ASN A 9 9.08 -18.19 -5.44
CA ASN A 9 10.15 -17.23 -5.76
C ASN A 9 10.79 -17.44 -7.14
N GLY A 10 9.97 -17.80 -8.14
CA GLY A 10 10.41 -18.05 -9.52
C GLY A 10 10.99 -19.45 -9.77
N ILE A 11 11.18 -20.27 -8.73
CA ILE A 11 11.71 -21.63 -8.83
C ILE A 11 10.56 -22.63 -8.87
N VAL A 12 10.59 -23.59 -9.80
CA VAL A 12 9.61 -24.69 -9.85
C VAL A 12 9.84 -25.61 -8.65
N VAL A 13 8.82 -25.78 -7.82
CA VAL A 13 8.87 -26.63 -6.62
C VAL A 13 8.00 -27.89 -6.75
N GLY A 14 7.23 -28.00 -7.83
CA GLY A 14 6.50 -29.20 -8.20
C GLY A 14 5.40 -28.90 -9.22
N ALA A 15 4.46 -29.84 -9.37
CA ALA A 15 3.34 -29.70 -10.29
C ALA A 15 2.05 -30.22 -9.67
N ILE A 16 0.93 -29.61 -10.06
CA ILE A 16 -0.43 -30.01 -9.66
C ILE A 16 -1.27 -30.32 -10.90
N PRO A 17 -2.32 -31.15 -10.79
CA PRO A 17 -3.27 -31.34 -11.88
C PRO A 17 -3.91 -30.01 -12.29
N ASN A 18 -4.09 -29.80 -13.59
CA ASN A 18 -4.94 -28.73 -14.10
C ASN A 18 -6.36 -29.26 -14.18
N THR A 19 -7.20 -28.90 -13.21
CA THR A 19 -8.60 -29.35 -13.16
C THR A 19 -9.55 -28.43 -13.91
N GLY A 20 -9.07 -27.26 -14.36
CA GLY A 20 -9.90 -26.19 -14.91
C GLY A 20 -10.69 -25.42 -13.84
N ASN A 21 -10.59 -25.80 -12.57
CA ASN A 21 -11.20 -25.10 -11.45
C ASN A 21 -10.12 -24.40 -10.61
N GLN A 22 -10.04 -23.07 -10.76
CA GLN A 22 -9.03 -22.25 -10.08
C GLN A 22 -8.99 -22.44 -8.57
N MET A 23 -10.13 -22.60 -7.89
CA MET A 23 -10.15 -22.78 -6.44
C MET A 23 -9.51 -24.10 -6.02
N VAL A 24 -9.82 -25.17 -6.76
CA VAL A 24 -9.25 -26.50 -6.52
C VAL A 24 -7.75 -26.50 -6.81
N ASP A 25 -7.34 -25.88 -7.91
CA ASP A 25 -5.93 -25.83 -8.32
C ASP A 25 -5.11 -24.98 -7.33
N VAL A 26 -5.62 -23.83 -6.87
CA VAL A 26 -4.96 -23.01 -5.84
C VAL A 26 -4.83 -23.78 -4.52
N ALA A 27 -5.88 -24.48 -4.09
CA ALA A 27 -5.83 -25.29 -2.88
C ALA A 27 -4.80 -26.43 -2.99
N ALA A 28 -4.72 -27.09 -4.16
CA ALA A 28 -3.73 -28.13 -4.43
C ALA A 28 -2.30 -27.57 -4.40
N GLY A 29 -2.06 -26.39 -4.99
CA GLY A 29 -0.77 -25.72 -4.96
C GLY A 29 -0.34 -25.31 -3.54
N GLN A 30 -1.26 -24.75 -2.75
CA GLN A 30 -1.01 -24.42 -1.34
C GLN A 30 -0.70 -25.67 -0.52
N LYS A 31 -1.43 -26.76 -0.73
CA LYS A 31 -1.18 -28.04 -0.07
C LYS A 31 0.21 -28.58 -0.44
N LEU A 32 0.59 -28.55 -1.71
CA LEU A 32 1.92 -28.98 -2.16
C LEU A 32 3.04 -28.19 -1.47
N ILE A 33 2.93 -26.86 -1.42
CA ILE A 33 3.95 -26.00 -0.76
C ILE A 33 4.05 -26.33 0.74
N LYS A 34 2.92 -26.58 1.41
CA LYS A 34 2.88 -27.00 2.82
C LYS A 34 3.49 -28.38 3.02
N ASP A 35 3.13 -29.35 2.19
CA ASP A 35 3.62 -30.73 2.27
C ASP A 35 5.14 -30.80 2.05
N LEU A 36 5.70 -29.90 1.23
CA LEU A 36 7.14 -29.76 1.01
C LEU A 36 7.87 -29.00 2.14
N GLY A 37 7.17 -28.53 3.17
CA GLY A 37 7.74 -27.71 4.25
C GLY A 37 8.24 -26.34 3.78
N LEU A 38 7.82 -25.90 2.59
CA LEU A 38 8.24 -24.63 1.98
C LEU A 38 7.29 -23.48 2.34
N HIS A 39 6.15 -23.78 2.97
CA HIS A 39 5.20 -22.77 3.42
C HIS A 39 5.74 -22.02 4.64
N LYS A 40 5.89 -20.71 4.50
CA LYS A 40 6.13 -19.81 5.63
C LYS A 40 4.83 -19.13 5.99
N GLU A 41 4.46 -19.17 7.28
CA GLU A 41 3.33 -18.39 7.77
C GLU A 41 3.64 -16.90 7.62
N VAL A 42 2.74 -16.20 6.94
CA VAL A 42 2.86 -14.75 6.70
C VAL A 42 1.79 -14.06 7.54
N SER A 43 2.22 -13.20 8.46
CA SER A 43 1.31 -12.42 9.31
C SER A 43 0.41 -11.50 8.48
N LYS A 44 -0.75 -11.10 9.03
CA LYS A 44 -1.63 -10.12 8.38
C LYS A 44 -0.92 -8.80 8.10
N ALA A 45 -0.06 -8.35 9.02
CA ALA A 45 0.75 -7.16 8.83
C ALA A 45 1.68 -7.30 7.60
N GLN A 46 2.33 -8.45 7.42
CA GLN A 46 3.16 -8.70 6.23
C GLN A 46 2.34 -8.76 4.93
N GLN A 47 1.14 -9.36 4.96
CA GLN A 47 0.25 -9.39 3.80
C GLN A 47 -0.24 -7.97 3.44
N ALA A 48 -0.65 -7.18 4.44
CA ALA A 48 -1.07 -5.79 4.26
C ALA A 48 0.08 -4.92 3.72
N MET A 49 1.31 -5.10 4.25
CA MET A 49 2.50 -4.41 3.78
C MET A 49 2.80 -4.72 2.31
N GLY A 50 2.68 -6.00 1.92
CA GLY A 50 2.88 -6.43 0.54
C GLY A 50 1.89 -5.76 -0.42
N GLN A 51 0.61 -5.70 -0.04
CA GLN A 51 -0.40 -4.99 -0.83
C GLN A 51 -0.13 -3.48 -0.87
N ALA A 52 0.14 -2.85 0.28
CA ALA A 52 0.44 -1.42 0.36
C ALA A 52 1.60 -1.05 -0.58
N ARG A 53 2.67 -1.85 -0.59
CA ARG A 53 3.82 -1.67 -1.47
C ARG A 53 3.45 -1.78 -2.94
N ALA A 54 2.63 -2.76 -3.34
CA ALA A 54 2.25 -2.89 -4.74
C ALA A 54 1.53 -1.63 -5.27
N PHE A 55 0.61 -1.06 -4.48
CA PHE A 55 -0.08 0.18 -4.83
C PHE A 55 0.87 1.40 -4.77
N ALA A 56 1.74 1.48 -3.76
CA ALA A 56 2.73 2.54 -3.64
C ALA A 56 3.73 2.55 -4.80
N ASP A 57 4.24 1.37 -5.21
CA ASP A 57 5.16 1.21 -6.33
C ASP A 57 4.49 1.62 -7.65
N THR A 58 3.20 1.30 -7.81
CA THR A 58 2.40 1.76 -8.96
C THR A 58 2.26 3.28 -8.99
N ALA A 59 1.93 3.90 -7.84
CA ALA A 59 1.88 5.36 -7.72
C ALA A 59 3.24 6.01 -8.01
N ALA A 60 4.34 5.43 -7.50
CA ALA A 60 5.69 5.93 -7.75
C ALA A 60 6.05 5.89 -9.24
N GLN A 61 5.69 4.82 -9.96
CA GLN A 61 5.91 4.73 -11.41
C GLN A 61 5.14 5.80 -12.18
N LEU A 62 3.88 6.06 -11.83
CA LEU A 62 3.05 7.10 -12.45
C LEU A 62 3.61 8.50 -12.19
N TYR A 63 4.15 8.72 -10.99
CA TYR A 63 4.82 9.97 -10.65
C TYR A 63 6.10 10.17 -11.47
N GLU A 64 7.02 9.21 -11.43
CA GLU A 64 8.34 9.32 -12.07
C GLU A 64 8.25 9.41 -13.60
N ARG A 65 7.33 8.67 -14.23
CA ARG A 65 7.18 8.63 -15.69
C ARG A 65 6.25 9.71 -16.26
N GLY A 66 5.56 10.46 -15.41
CA GLY A 66 4.52 11.40 -15.84
C GLY A 66 4.53 12.70 -15.04
N LEU A 67 3.99 12.66 -13.83
CA LEU A 67 3.69 13.86 -13.04
C LEU A 67 4.93 14.71 -12.72
N LYS A 68 6.06 14.06 -12.43
CA LYS A 68 7.34 14.74 -12.15
C LYS A 68 7.89 15.49 -13.37
N MET A 69 7.59 15.02 -14.57
CA MET A 69 8.02 15.63 -15.83
C MET A 69 7.08 16.77 -16.30
N GLY A 70 6.07 17.12 -15.50
CA GLY A 70 5.11 18.18 -15.82
C GLY A 70 3.93 17.74 -16.70
N ALA A 71 3.86 16.46 -17.07
CA ALA A 71 2.74 15.91 -17.82
C ALA A 71 1.57 15.53 -16.88
N ILE A 72 0.78 16.53 -16.48
CA ILE A 72 -0.45 16.31 -15.73
C ILE A 72 -1.55 15.95 -16.73
N VAL A 73 -1.70 14.66 -17.00
CA VAL A 73 -2.77 14.12 -17.83
C VAL A 73 -3.68 13.22 -17.00
N PRO A 74 -4.99 13.13 -17.30
CA PRO A 74 -5.92 12.33 -16.48
C PRO A 74 -5.48 10.85 -16.35
N THR A 75 -4.86 10.30 -17.39
CA THR A 75 -4.37 8.92 -17.43
C THR A 75 -3.21 8.63 -16.47
N THR A 76 -2.51 9.65 -15.97
CA THR A 76 -1.47 9.49 -14.94
C THR A 76 -1.95 9.98 -13.59
N LEU A 77 -2.64 11.11 -13.54
CA LEU A 77 -3.07 11.73 -12.28
C LEU A 77 -4.14 10.90 -11.56
N VAL A 78 -5.22 10.51 -12.24
CA VAL A 78 -6.32 9.79 -11.58
C VAL A 78 -5.83 8.46 -10.99
N PRO A 79 -5.09 7.61 -11.74
CA PRO A 79 -4.55 6.39 -11.16
C PRO A 79 -3.54 6.67 -10.05
N PHE A 80 -2.73 7.73 -10.14
CA PHE A 80 -1.79 8.10 -9.08
C PHE A 80 -2.53 8.38 -7.77
N VAL A 81 -3.59 9.21 -7.80
CA VAL A 81 -4.36 9.55 -6.61
C VAL A 81 -5.00 8.31 -5.99
N VAL A 82 -5.65 7.48 -6.80
CA VAL A 82 -6.32 6.27 -6.30
C VAL A 82 -5.32 5.28 -5.69
N ASN A 83 -4.19 5.03 -6.36
CA ASN A 83 -3.16 4.11 -5.87
C ASN A 83 -2.48 4.65 -4.60
N SER A 84 -2.14 5.94 -4.56
CA SER A 84 -1.50 6.55 -3.40
C SER A 84 -2.42 6.59 -2.18
N ALA A 85 -3.67 7.03 -2.33
CA ALA A 85 -4.63 7.04 -1.23
C ALA A 85 -4.89 5.62 -0.68
N PHE A 86 -5.02 4.61 -1.55
CA PHE A 86 -5.23 3.25 -1.09
C PHE A 86 -3.98 2.64 -0.44
N ALA A 87 -2.78 2.94 -0.95
CA ALA A 87 -1.53 2.54 -0.32
C ALA A 87 -1.35 3.16 1.07
N ILE A 88 -1.70 4.44 1.27
CA ILE A 88 -1.69 5.12 2.57
C ILE A 88 -2.59 4.37 3.57
N GLU A 89 -3.82 4.04 3.16
CA GLU A 89 -4.75 3.25 3.99
C GLU A 89 -4.14 1.90 4.40
N LEU A 90 -3.58 1.16 3.43
CA LEU A 90 -3.01 -0.16 3.68
C LEU A 90 -1.76 -0.10 4.55
N TYR A 91 -0.92 0.93 4.43
CA TYR A 91 0.21 1.12 5.35
C TYR A 91 -0.25 1.44 6.77
N LEU A 92 -1.26 2.31 6.95
CA LEU A 92 -1.81 2.58 8.28
C LEU A 92 -2.41 1.31 8.92
N LYS A 93 -3.08 0.49 8.12
CA LYS A 93 -3.59 -0.83 8.55
C LYS A 93 -2.45 -1.82 8.83
N THR A 94 -1.36 -1.76 8.09
CA THR A 94 -0.15 -2.56 8.35
C THR A 94 0.40 -2.26 9.74
N LEU A 95 0.55 -0.98 10.09
CA LEU A 95 1.00 -0.56 11.42
C LEU A 95 0.01 -0.99 12.50
N SER A 96 -1.29 -0.87 12.24
CA SER A 96 -2.33 -1.32 13.17
C SER A 96 -2.22 -2.83 13.46
N GLU A 97 -2.14 -3.65 12.41
CA GLU A 97 -1.99 -5.11 12.54
C GLU A 97 -0.68 -5.51 13.23
N ALA A 98 0.42 -4.78 12.97
CA ALA A 98 1.70 -5.02 13.64
C ALA A 98 1.65 -4.79 15.16
N HIS A 99 0.72 -3.94 15.62
CA HIS A 99 0.44 -3.68 17.03
C HIS A 99 -0.77 -4.45 17.57
N GLY A 100 -1.32 -5.41 16.81
CA GLY A 100 -2.49 -6.19 17.23
C GLY A 100 -3.80 -5.39 17.28
N LEU A 101 -3.85 -4.23 16.62
CA LEU A 101 -5.04 -3.38 16.52
C LEU A 101 -5.88 -3.79 15.31
N ASN A 102 -7.16 -4.08 15.55
CA ASN A 102 -8.10 -4.40 14.47
C ASN A 102 -8.82 -3.13 14.01
N THR A 103 -8.26 -2.46 13.00
CA THR A 103 -8.87 -1.26 12.42
C THR A 103 -9.76 -1.59 11.24
N ARG A 104 -11.04 -1.19 11.32
CA ARG A 104 -12.00 -1.25 10.20
C ARG A 104 -12.27 0.16 9.65
N GLY A 105 -12.69 0.22 8.38
CA GLY A 105 -12.98 1.47 7.68
C GLY A 105 -11.79 2.02 6.89
N HIS A 106 -11.95 3.24 6.41
CA HIS A 106 -11.08 3.88 5.40
C HIS A 106 -10.67 5.31 5.77
N VAL A 107 -11.06 5.76 6.97
CA VAL A 107 -10.79 7.12 7.46
C VAL A 107 -9.39 7.13 8.08
N PHE A 108 -8.42 7.75 7.41
CA PHE A 108 -6.98 7.71 7.73
C PHE A 108 -6.72 8.15 9.17
N VAL A 109 -7.29 9.26 9.59
CA VAL A 109 -7.08 9.80 10.94
C VAL A 109 -7.63 8.86 12.00
N ARG A 110 -8.74 8.17 11.72
CA ARG A 110 -9.32 7.16 12.65
C ARG A 110 -8.50 5.87 12.72
N ILE A 111 -7.68 5.57 11.72
CA ILE A 111 -6.73 4.45 11.74
C ILE A 111 -5.44 4.89 12.45
N PHE A 112 -5.01 6.13 12.25
CA PHE A 112 -3.78 6.69 12.83
C PHE A 112 -3.90 7.00 14.33
N ASP A 113 -4.97 7.66 14.76
CA ASP A 113 -5.11 8.14 16.15
C ASP A 113 -4.98 7.03 17.20
N PRO A 114 -5.49 5.79 16.99
CA PRO A 114 -5.31 4.69 17.95
C PRO A 114 -3.92 4.02 17.97
N LEU A 115 -3.01 4.33 17.03
CA LEU A 115 -1.69 3.71 17.00
C LEU A 115 -0.90 4.00 18.30
N PRO A 116 0.03 3.13 18.73
CA PRO A 116 0.89 3.42 19.87
C PRO A 116 1.66 4.73 19.73
N ALA A 117 1.93 5.39 20.86
CA ALA A 117 2.61 6.70 20.88
C ALA A 117 3.98 6.65 20.21
N ASP A 118 4.77 5.60 20.45
CA ASP A 118 6.08 5.41 19.82
C ASP A 118 5.99 5.39 18.29
N THR A 119 4.95 4.77 17.73
CA THR A 119 4.72 4.74 16.27
C THR A 119 4.28 6.09 15.74
N ARG A 120 3.38 6.80 16.42
CA ARG A 120 2.97 8.15 16.01
C ARG A 120 4.13 9.14 16.08
N ASP A 121 4.89 9.11 17.17
CA ASP A 121 6.05 9.99 17.39
C ASP A 121 7.14 9.71 16.35
N ARG A 122 7.37 8.44 16.00
CA ARG A 122 8.31 8.06 14.93
C ARG A 122 7.87 8.58 13.56
N LEU A 123 6.57 8.52 13.24
CA LEU A 123 6.04 9.07 12.00
C LEU A 123 6.18 10.60 11.95
N GLU A 124 5.87 11.29 13.05
CA GLU A 124 6.03 12.75 13.16
C GLU A 124 7.51 13.17 13.06
N ALA A 125 8.44 12.35 13.56
CA ALA A 125 9.87 12.61 13.43
C ALA A 125 10.42 12.37 12.01
N LEU A 126 9.92 11.35 11.29
CA LEU A 126 10.37 11.00 9.94
C LEU A 126 9.78 11.91 8.86
N ALA A 127 8.52 12.31 9.02
CA ALA A 127 7.75 13.00 7.98
C ALA A 127 8.39 14.31 7.47
N PRO A 128 8.99 15.19 8.30
CA PRO A 128 9.59 16.43 7.84
C PRO A 128 10.71 16.22 6.81
N GLN A 129 11.51 15.15 6.96
CA GLN A 129 12.59 14.81 6.03
C GLN A 129 12.03 14.52 4.63
N PHE A 130 11.00 13.68 4.55
CA PHE A 130 10.37 13.35 3.27
C PHE A 130 9.57 14.53 2.70
N ALA A 131 8.90 15.31 3.54
CA ALA A 131 8.21 16.53 3.11
C ALA A 131 9.19 17.52 2.45
N GLN A 132 10.38 17.70 3.04
CA GLN A 132 11.43 18.52 2.45
C GLN A 132 11.94 17.91 1.13
N GLN A 133 12.25 16.61 1.11
CA GLN A 133 12.75 15.91 -0.08
C GLN A 133 11.82 16.04 -1.28
N TYR A 134 10.51 15.88 -1.06
CA TYR A 134 9.49 15.95 -2.11
C TYR A 134 8.90 17.35 -2.31
N LYS A 135 9.40 18.35 -1.58
CA LYS A 135 8.94 19.75 -1.64
C LYS A 135 7.45 19.90 -1.33
N ALA A 136 6.94 19.15 -0.36
CA ALA A 136 5.56 19.21 0.12
C ALA A 136 5.35 20.47 0.98
N LYS A 137 5.04 21.60 0.32
CA LYS A 137 4.92 22.92 0.96
C LYS A 137 3.74 23.06 1.94
N THR A 138 2.72 22.22 1.78
CA THR A 138 1.51 22.20 2.61
C THR A 138 1.67 21.34 3.86
N PHE A 139 2.81 20.66 4.03
CA PHE A 139 3.06 19.82 5.19
C PHE A 139 3.15 20.66 6.46
N VAL A 140 2.37 20.29 7.47
CA VAL A 140 2.36 20.92 8.81
C VAL A 140 2.82 19.94 9.87
N ASN A 141 2.13 18.81 9.97
CA ASN A 141 2.49 17.64 10.75
C ASN A 141 1.88 16.40 10.08
N PHE A 142 2.29 15.21 10.51
CA PHE A 142 1.88 13.97 9.86
C PHE A 142 0.37 13.74 9.95
N ARG A 143 -0.24 13.98 11.11
CA ARG A 143 -1.71 13.83 11.27
C ARG A 143 -2.49 14.78 10.35
N ALA A 144 -2.07 16.04 10.23
CA ALA A 144 -2.69 17.02 9.35
C ALA A 144 -2.52 16.63 7.87
N ALA A 145 -1.36 16.11 7.49
CA ALA A 145 -1.13 15.59 6.14
C ALA A 145 -2.08 14.45 5.79
N LEU A 146 -2.35 13.53 6.73
CA LEU A 146 -3.36 12.48 6.55
C LEU A 146 -4.76 13.08 6.33
N ALA A 147 -5.15 14.07 7.14
CA ALA A 147 -6.44 14.74 7.01
C ALA A 147 -6.58 15.46 5.64
N THR A 148 -5.51 16.05 5.11
CA THR A 148 -5.51 16.69 3.79
C THR A 148 -5.73 15.69 2.64
N LEU A 149 -5.19 14.48 2.76
CA LEU A 149 -5.28 13.45 1.71
C LEU A 149 -6.53 12.56 1.85
N GLU A 150 -7.29 12.73 2.92
CA GLU A 150 -8.46 11.94 3.26
C GLU A 150 -9.59 12.12 2.23
N GLY A 151 -10.34 11.05 1.96
CA GLY A 151 -11.47 11.07 1.03
C GLY A 151 -11.10 11.12 -0.46
N ALA A 152 -9.82 11.38 -0.80
CA ALA A 152 -9.36 11.46 -2.17
C ALA A 152 -9.67 10.21 -3.00
N PHE A 153 -9.56 9.02 -2.40
CA PHE A 153 -9.88 7.76 -3.08
C PHE A 153 -11.31 7.73 -3.63
N VAL A 154 -12.30 8.16 -2.84
CA VAL A 154 -13.71 8.16 -3.24
C VAL A 154 -13.96 9.28 -4.25
N ALA A 155 -13.51 10.50 -3.94
CA ALA A 155 -13.75 11.66 -4.79
C ALA A 155 -13.18 11.46 -6.21
N TRP A 156 -11.97 10.93 -6.32
CA TRP A 156 -11.30 10.76 -7.62
C TRP A 156 -11.82 9.58 -8.43
N ARG A 157 -12.40 8.56 -7.80
CA ARG A 157 -13.05 7.44 -8.52
C ARG A 157 -14.33 7.87 -9.25
N TYR A 158 -15.02 8.86 -8.71
CA TYR A 158 -16.27 9.38 -9.24
C TYR A 158 -16.10 10.78 -9.81
N LEU A 159 -14.89 11.12 -10.27
CA LEU A 159 -14.58 12.44 -10.86
C LEU A 159 -15.50 12.77 -12.06
N TYR A 160 -15.98 11.77 -12.80
CA TYR A 160 -16.90 11.98 -13.91
C TYR A 160 -18.34 12.31 -13.48
N GLU A 161 -18.68 12.13 -12.19
CA GLU A 161 -20.01 12.39 -11.63
C GLU A 161 -20.13 13.78 -10.98
N ASP A 162 -19.02 14.50 -10.83
CA ASP A 162 -18.95 15.77 -10.11
C ASP A 162 -18.26 16.83 -10.99
N ASP A 163 -18.98 17.91 -11.27
CA ASP A 163 -18.46 19.04 -12.06
C ASP A 163 -17.46 19.91 -11.28
N ARG A 164 -17.29 19.66 -9.97
CA ARG A 164 -16.38 20.45 -9.14
C ARG A 164 -14.91 20.07 -9.41
N PRO A 165 -14.03 21.06 -9.55
CA PRO A 165 -12.61 20.81 -9.69
C PRO A 165 -12.07 20.19 -8.39
N LEU A 166 -11.51 18.98 -8.49
CA LEU A 166 -10.78 18.35 -7.40
C LEU A 166 -9.32 18.77 -7.43
N THR A 167 -8.75 18.92 -6.24
CA THR A 167 -7.31 19.14 -6.07
C THR A 167 -6.71 17.97 -5.30
N TYR A 168 -5.43 17.69 -5.56
CA TYR A 168 -4.69 16.67 -4.82
C TYR A 168 -3.23 17.09 -4.71
N ASP A 169 -2.72 17.09 -3.48
CA ASP A 169 -1.33 17.48 -3.22
C ASP A 169 -0.40 16.30 -3.47
N VAL A 170 0.08 16.20 -4.71
CA VAL A 170 0.98 15.13 -5.16
C VAL A 170 2.28 15.08 -4.33
N PRO A 171 3.02 16.19 -4.12
CA PRO A 171 4.18 16.21 -3.22
C PRO A 171 3.88 15.67 -1.82
N LEU A 172 2.79 16.10 -1.20
CA LEU A 172 2.39 15.66 0.14
C LEU A 172 2.08 14.16 0.17
N ALA A 173 1.35 13.65 -0.83
CA ALA A 173 1.02 12.24 -0.93
C ALA A 173 2.27 11.34 -1.00
N ILE A 174 3.28 11.74 -1.78
CA ILE A 174 4.53 10.97 -1.90
C ILE A 174 5.33 11.03 -0.60
N ALA A 175 5.39 12.19 0.05
CA ALA A 175 6.05 12.32 1.35
C ALA A 175 5.40 11.42 2.40
N VAL A 176 4.06 11.38 2.46
CA VAL A 176 3.31 10.50 3.37
C VAL A 176 3.55 9.02 3.04
N LEU A 177 3.51 8.63 1.76
CA LEU A 177 3.82 7.25 1.35
C LEU A 177 5.22 6.81 1.76
N ALA A 178 6.24 7.65 1.52
CA ALA A 178 7.62 7.34 1.88
C ALA A 178 7.79 7.20 3.40
N THR A 179 7.18 8.10 4.17
CA THR A 179 7.19 8.07 5.63
C THR A 179 6.57 6.77 6.16
N LEU A 180 5.39 6.41 5.66
CA LEU A 180 4.68 5.19 6.04
C LEU A 180 5.42 3.93 5.64
N HIS A 181 5.97 3.90 4.43
CA HIS A 181 6.76 2.78 3.94
C HIS A 181 7.96 2.52 4.85
N GLU A 182 8.72 3.57 5.19
CA GLU A 182 9.89 3.43 6.05
C GLU A 182 9.49 2.95 7.45
N ARG A 183 8.44 3.53 8.05
CA ARG A 183 7.98 3.07 9.36
C ARG A 183 7.49 1.62 9.32
N CYS A 184 6.77 1.22 8.27
CA CYS A 184 6.33 -0.17 8.12
C CYS A 184 7.52 -1.14 7.99
N ARG A 185 8.60 -0.75 7.30
CA ARG A 185 9.82 -1.55 7.19
C ARG A 185 10.54 -1.74 8.52
N GLU A 186 10.46 -0.76 9.42
CA GLU A 186 11.05 -0.87 10.77
C GLU A 186 10.30 -1.90 11.65
N VAL A 187 8.97 -2.02 11.49
CA VAL A 187 8.13 -2.84 12.39
C VAL A 187 7.69 -4.18 11.79
N VAL A 188 7.68 -4.32 10.46
CA VAL A 188 7.28 -5.56 9.78
C VAL A 188 8.53 -6.27 9.25
N PRO A 189 8.82 -7.50 9.72
CA PRO A 189 9.95 -8.27 9.23
C PRO A 189 9.82 -8.58 7.73
N VAL A 190 10.92 -8.41 6.99
CA VAL A 190 11.02 -8.80 5.59
C VAL A 190 10.81 -10.31 5.49
N ILE A 191 9.95 -10.73 4.56
CA ILE A 191 9.82 -12.15 4.19
C ILE A 191 11.10 -12.52 3.44
N ALA A 192 11.97 -13.30 4.09
CA ALA A 192 13.16 -13.89 3.49
C ALA A 192 12.80 -15.06 2.56
#